data_AF-A0A849QPU6-F1
#
_entry.id   AF-A0A849QPU6-F1
#
_cell.length_a   1.000
_cell.length_b   1.000
_cell.length_c   1.000
_cell.angle_alpha   90.00
_cell.angle_beta   90.00
_cell.angle_gamma   90.00
#
_symmetry.space_group_name_H-M   'P 1'
#
loop_
_entity.id
_entity.type
_entity.pdbx_description
1 polymer ?
#
loop_
_entity_poly.entity_id
_entity_poly.type
_entity_poly.pdbx_seq_one_letter_code
_entity_poly.pdbx_strand_id
1 'polypeptide(L)'
;VVNGILSEGAMAGAIITATEAKGLALMEMGYDFLGTTTDAVIIAYQKHSSPYIEYAGSYTEFGEKITGTVARCVKEGIRKTEMRNGDGNEHE
;
A
#
# COMPACT_ATOMS: atom_id res chain seq x y z
N VAL A 1 -5.43 -10.45 1.76
CA VAL A 1 -6.37 -10.92 0.72
C VAL A 1 -7.77 -10.69 1.26
N VAL A 2 -8.63 -10.02 0.48
CA VAL A 2 -10.05 -9.86 0.80
C VAL A 2 -10.88 -10.54 -0.29
N ASN A 3 -12.05 -11.07 0.07
CA ASN A 3 -12.99 -11.62 -0.90
C ASN A 3 -13.91 -10.50 -1.37
N GLY A 4 -14.14 -10.42 -2.68
CA GLY A 4 -15.07 -9.46 -3.28
C GLY A 4 -14.90 -9.31 -4.78
N ILE A 5 -15.99 -8.92 -5.44
CA ILE A 5 -15.99 -8.42 -6.82
C ILE A 5 -15.84 -6.91 -6.75
N LEU A 6 -14.97 -6.32 -7.57
CA LEU A 6 -14.75 -4.88 -7.60
C LEU A 6 -15.47 -4.23 -8.78
N SER A 7 -16.11 -3.08 -8.54
CA SER A 7 -16.45 -2.15 -9.61
C SER A 7 -15.18 -1.59 -10.26
N GLU A 8 -15.28 -1.06 -11.48
CA GLU A 8 -14.15 -0.34 -12.11
C GLU A 8 -13.71 0.87 -11.27
N GLY A 9 -14.68 1.57 -10.67
CA GLY A 9 -14.41 2.68 -9.74
C GLY A 9 -13.70 2.23 -8.47
N ALA A 10 -14.05 1.07 -7.91
CA ALA A 10 -13.36 0.48 -6.77
C ALA A 10 -11.93 0.05 -7.12
N MET A 11 -11.70 -0.47 -8.33
CA MET A 11 -10.34 -0.78 -8.79
C MET A 11 -9.48 0.48 -8.90
N ALA A 12 -9.99 1.54 -9.54
CA ALA A 12 -9.29 2.82 -9.62
C ALA A 12 -9.06 3.44 -8.23
N GLY A 13 -10.09 3.42 -7.38
CA GLY A 13 -10.02 3.89 -6.00
C GLY A 13 -8.99 3.12 -5.17
N ALA A 14 -8.86 1.81 -5.36
CA ALA A 14 -7.88 0.99 -4.66
C ALA A 14 -6.43 1.37 -5.06
N ILE A 15 -6.20 1.70 -6.34
CA ILE A 15 -4.91 2.22 -6.80
C ILE A 15 -4.60 3.55 -6.10
N ILE A 16 -5.55 4.49 -6.12
CA ILE A 16 -5.40 5.81 -5.49
C ILE A 16 -5.10 5.65 -4.00
N THR A 17 -5.92 4.89 -3.27
CA THR A 17 -5.78 4.68 -1.83
C THR A 17 -4.46 3.99 -1.48
N ALA A 18 -3.99 3.02 -2.28
CA ALA A 18 -2.68 2.41 -2.07
C ALA A 18 -1.54 3.42 -2.26
N THR A 19 -1.61 4.27 -3.29
CA THR A 19 -0.62 5.33 -3.56
C THR A 19 -0.58 6.37 -2.44
N GLU A 20 -1.74 6.85 -1.99
CA GLU A 20 -1.86 7.79 -0.87
C GLU A 20 -1.30 7.20 0.42
N ALA A 21 -1.63 5.93 0.72
CA ALA A 21 -1.13 5.24 1.90
C ALA A 21 0.39 5.08 1.92
N LYS A 22 1.00 4.80 0.75
CA LYS A 22 2.46 4.80 0.62
C LYS A 22 3.05 6.18 0.89
N GLY A 23 2.50 7.22 0.25
CA GLY A 23 2.96 8.60 0.43
C GLY A 23 2.89 9.05 1.88
N LEU A 24 1.76 8.79 2.55
CA LEU A 24 1.58 9.05 3.97
C LEU A 24 2.63 8.32 4.82
N ALA A 25 2.86 7.03 4.56
CA ALA A 25 3.83 6.25 5.33
C ALA A 25 5.27 6.77 5.19
N LEU A 26 5.65 7.23 3.99
CA LEU A 26 6.95 7.87 3.74
C LEU A 26 7.06 9.22 4.48
N MET A 27 6.03 10.06 4.38
CA MET A 27 5.97 11.34 5.09
C MET A 27 6.07 11.15 6.61
N GLU A 28 5.35 10.18 7.16
CA GLU A 28 5.40 9.85 8.60
C GLU A 28 6.77 9.32 9.05
N MET A 29 7.58 8.79 8.12
CA MET A 29 8.96 8.38 8.38
C MET A 29 9.97 9.51 8.15
N GLY A 30 9.53 10.71 7.77
CA GLY A 30 10.38 11.89 7.56
C GLY A 30 10.98 12.01 6.17
N TYR A 31 10.53 11.23 5.19
CA TYR A 31 10.93 11.39 3.79
C TYR A 31 10.18 12.56 3.13
N ASP A 32 10.84 13.27 2.23
CA ASP A 32 10.32 14.43 1.50
C ASP A 32 9.75 14.08 0.11
N PHE A 33 9.64 12.78 -0.19
CA PHE A 33 9.06 12.24 -1.41
C PHE A 33 7.91 11.28 -1.10
N LEU A 34 6.96 11.16 -2.03
CA LEU A 34 5.75 10.33 -1.87
C LEU A 34 5.87 8.94 -2.50
N GLY A 35 6.94 8.70 -3.25
CA GLY A 35 7.14 7.46 -4.00
C GLY A 35 8.44 7.45 -4.78
N THR A 36 8.61 6.45 -5.64
CA THR A 36 9.75 6.32 -6.56
C THR A 36 9.24 6.20 -8.00
N THR A 37 10.13 6.38 -8.98
CA THR A 37 9.79 6.28 -10.41
C THR A 37 9.40 4.87 -10.85
N THR A 38 9.59 3.87 -9.99
CA THR A 38 9.33 2.45 -10.28
C THR A 38 8.07 1.93 -9.60
N ASP A 39 7.30 2.79 -8.94
CA ASP A 39 6.11 2.37 -8.22
C ASP A 39 5.05 1.78 -9.15
N ALA A 40 4.56 0.60 -8.77
CA ALA A 40 3.52 -0.12 -9.49
C ALA A 40 2.51 -0.71 -8.49
N VAL A 41 1.22 -0.59 -8.83
CA VAL A 41 0.11 -1.18 -8.07
C VAL A 41 -0.68 -2.08 -9.00
N ILE A 42 -0.92 -3.33 -8.56
CA ILE A 42 -1.73 -4.30 -9.29
C ILE A 42 -2.94 -4.64 -8.43
N ILE A 43 -4.13 -4.44 -8.98
CA ILE A 43 -5.38 -4.86 -8.36
C ILE A 43 -5.89 -6.09 -9.10
N ALA A 44 -6.12 -7.17 -8.35
CA ALA A 44 -6.66 -8.41 -8.87
C ALA A 44 -7.82 -8.86 -7.98
N TYR A 45 -8.90 -9.34 -8.61
CA TYR A 45 -10.06 -9.89 -7.93
C TYR A 45 -10.63 -11.08 -8.70
N GLN A 46 -11.39 -11.93 -8.02
CA GLN A 46 -12.04 -13.08 -8.63
C GLN A 46 -13.44 -12.70 -9.15
N LYS A 47 -13.73 -12.98 -10.43
CA LYS A 47 -15.01 -12.62 -11.09
C LYS A 47 -16.24 -13.29 -10.47
N HIS A 48 -16.07 -14.41 -9.77
CA HIS A 48 -17.15 -15.15 -9.11
C HIS A 48 -16.93 -15.16 -7.59
N SER A 49 -17.03 -13.97 -6.98
CA SER A 49 -16.87 -13.76 -5.54
C SER A 49 -18.00 -12.90 -4.98
N SER A 50 -17.97 -12.65 -3.67
CA SER A 50 -18.93 -11.82 -2.94
C SER A 50 -18.21 -11.22 -1.73
N PRO A 51 -18.55 -9.99 -1.30
CA PRO A 51 -19.59 -9.10 -1.82
C PRO A 51 -19.15 -8.29 -3.07
N TYR A 52 -20.08 -7.53 -3.66
CA TYR A 52 -19.75 -6.49 -4.63
C TYR A 52 -19.28 -5.23 -3.88
N ILE A 53 -18.09 -4.74 -4.21
CA ILE A 53 -17.48 -3.57 -3.61
C ILE A 53 -17.51 -2.44 -4.64
N GLU A 54 -18.27 -1.41 -4.32
CA GLU A 54 -18.50 -0.28 -5.22
C GLU A 54 -17.41 0.80 -5.08
N TYR A 55 -16.87 0.99 -3.87
CA TYR A 55 -15.89 2.04 -3.55
C TYR A 55 -14.72 1.47 -2.73
N ALA A 56 -13.55 2.07 -2.92
CA ALA A 56 -12.31 1.65 -2.26
C ALA A 56 -11.52 2.80 -1.62
N GLY A 57 -12.14 3.98 -1.45
CA GLY A 57 -11.51 5.11 -0.77
C GLY A 57 -11.15 4.78 0.68
N SER A 58 -10.16 5.47 1.24
CA SER A 58 -9.58 5.19 2.57
C SER A 58 -10.59 5.12 3.73
N TYR A 59 -11.74 5.79 3.62
CA TYR A 59 -12.81 5.78 4.62
C TYR A 59 -13.82 4.62 4.45
N THR A 60 -13.66 3.78 3.43
CA THR A 60 -14.43 2.53 3.26
C THR A 60 -13.75 1.40 4.01
N GLU A 61 -14.49 0.37 4.44
CA GLU A 61 -13.89 -0.80 5.11
C GLU A 61 -12.80 -1.48 4.26
N PHE A 62 -13.00 -1.52 2.93
CA PHE A 62 -12.01 -2.07 2.00
C PHE A 62 -10.79 -1.17 1.87
N GLY A 63 -10.98 0.15 1.71
CA GLY A 63 -9.89 1.11 1.60
C GLY A 63 -9.09 1.31 2.88
N GLU A 64 -9.71 1.21 4.05
CA GLU A 64 -9.02 1.23 5.35
C GLU A 64 -8.03 0.06 5.45
N LYS A 65 -8.47 -1.14 5.04
CA LYS A 65 -7.60 -2.33 4.98
C LYS A 65 -6.43 -2.16 4.03
N ILE A 66 -6.65 -1.55 2.85
CA ILE A 66 -5.55 -1.20 1.92
C ILE A 66 -4.59 -0.23 2.61
N THR A 67 -5.10 0.85 3.17
CA THR A 67 -4.31 1.93 3.80
C THR A 67 -3.41 1.38 4.90
N GLY A 68 -4.01 0.67 5.87
CA GLY A 68 -3.27 0.10 6.99
C GLY A 68 -2.24 -0.95 6.56
N THR A 69 -2.56 -1.76 5.55
CA THR A 69 -1.65 -2.79 5.03
C THR A 69 -0.46 -2.17 4.33
N VAL A 70 -0.69 -1.26 3.38
CA VAL A 70 0.36 -0.60 2.60
C VAL A 70 1.26 0.22 3.53
N ALA A 71 0.69 1.06 4.39
CA ALA A 71 1.48 1.91 5.28
C ALA A 71 2.38 1.10 6.20
N ARG A 72 1.86 0.01 6.80
CA ARG A 72 2.66 -0.89 7.64
C ARG A 72 3.78 -1.57 6.85
N CYS A 73 3.46 -2.16 5.70
CA CYS A 73 4.44 -2.90 4.89
C CYS A 73 5.55 -2.00 4.34
N VAL A 74 5.25 -0.76 3.94
CA VAL A 74 6.25 0.22 3.50
C VAL A 74 7.21 0.54 4.64
N LYS A 75 6.69 0.88 5.83
CA LYS A 75 7.51 1.18 7.01
C LYS A 75 8.38 -0.02 7.42
N GLU A 76 7.83 -1.23 7.41
CA GLU A 76 8.57 -2.45 7.71
C GLU A 76 9.68 -2.72 6.68
N GLY A 77 9.40 -2.53 5.38
CA GLY A 77 10.39 -2.73 4.31
C GLY A 77 11.58 -1.79 4.40
N ILE A 78 11.33 -0.52 4.72
CA ILE A 78 12.38 0.48 4.93
C ILE A 78 13.23 0.11 6.14
N ARG A 79 12.63 -0.16 7.31
CA ARG A 79 13.36 -0.55 8.52
C ARG A 79 14.25 -1.78 8.30
N LYS A 80 13.77 -2.80 7.58
CA LYS A 80 14.56 -3.98 7.24
C LYS A 80 15.77 -3.64 6.36
N THR A 81 15.60 -2.69 5.43
CA THR A 81 16.67 -2.23 4.56
C THR A 81 17.71 -1.43 5.34
N GLU A 82 17.27 -0.55 6.23
CA GLU A 82 18.14 0.22 7.13
C GLU A 82 18.94 -0.70 8.06
N MET A 83 18.30 -1.69 8.69
CA MET A 83 19.00 -2.69 9.53
C MET A 83 20.09 -3.42 8.74
N ARG A 84 19.76 -3.90 7.52
CA ARG A 84 20.73 -4.57 6.65
C ARG A 84 21.91 -3.68 6.27
N ASN A 85 21.68 -2.38 6.10
CA ASN A 85 22.74 -1.42 5.78
C ASN A 85 23.55 -1.01 7.02
N GLY A 86 22.95 -1.07 8.22
CA GLY A 86 23.62 -0.82 9.50
C GLY A 86 24.58 -1.95 9.91
N ASP A 87 24.20 -3.21 9.65
CA ASP A 87 25.05 -4.39 9.92
C ASP A 87 26.29 -4.47 9.01
N GLY A 88 26.33 -3.70 7.92
CA GLY A 88 27.43 -3.69 6.94
C GLY A 88 28.62 -2.79 7.28
N ASN A 89 28.52 -1.96 8.33
CA ASN A 89 29.54 -0.97 8.70
C ASN A 89 30.43 -1.38 9.89
N GLU A 90 30.37 -2.64 10.37
CA GLU A 90 31.21 -3.14 11.47
C GLU A 90 32.49 -3.86 11.01
N HIS A 91 32.79 -3.85 9.70
CA HIS A 91 33.96 -4.54 9.11
C HIS A 91 34.79 -3.66 8.16
N GLU A 92 34.93 -2.37 8.46
CA GLU A 92 36.00 -1.52 7.88
C GLU A 92 36.90 -0.93 8.98
#